data_AF-A0A519FIH1-F1
#
_entry.id   AF-A0A519FIH1-F1
#
_cell.length_a   1.000
_cell.length_b   1.000
_cell.length_c   1.000
_cell.angle_alpha   90.00
_cell.angle_beta   90.00
_cell.angle_gamma   90.00
#
_symmetry.space_group_name_H-M   'P 1'
#
loop_
_entity.id
_entity.type
_entity.pdbx_description
1 polymer ?
#
loop_
_entity_poly.entity_id
_entity_poly.type
_entity_poly.pdbx_seq_one_letter_code
_entity_poly.pdbx_strand_id
1 'polypeptide(L)'
;MDSKDSTMGDFESTLKKHAQELVASLEKGKFGDAVQLIHELNQTRDRGLYQEVGKLTRELHSAIVNFQIDPNMPQAEEVSQITDATERLSYVVRLTENAANRTMDLVEQSTPLMHGLSDDAKALSADWGRFMRREISAEEFRDLARRVDVFLTRSEKETTEVSAHLNDILLAQDYQDLTGQVIKRVTTLVTEVERNLLKLVLMASQVDRFAGIEHDQEMFRQQKEQEKLHSKGEGPQIHADKREDVVSGQDDVDDLLSSLGF
;
A
#
# COMPACT_ATOMS: atom_id res chain seq x y z
N MET A 1 4.14 29.40 -9.17
CA MET A 1 5.32 28.51 -9.25
C MET A 1 6.57 29.34 -9.59
N ASP A 2 6.58 30.65 -9.26
CA ASP A 2 7.30 31.65 -10.07
C ASP A 2 8.50 32.32 -9.37
N SER A 3 8.85 31.90 -8.16
CA SER A 3 9.95 32.51 -7.38
C SER A 3 11.27 31.71 -7.47
N LYS A 4 11.29 30.51 -8.05
CA LYS A 4 12.47 29.63 -8.05
C LYS A 4 13.43 29.89 -9.22
N ASP A 5 12.95 30.39 -10.35
CA ASP A 5 13.79 30.73 -11.52
C ASP A 5 14.49 32.09 -11.37
N SER A 6 13.96 33.00 -10.55
CA SER A 6 14.48 34.37 -10.45
C SER A 6 15.85 34.46 -9.78
N THR A 7 16.10 33.71 -8.71
CA THR A 7 17.37 33.76 -7.97
C THR A 7 18.51 33.07 -8.71
N MET A 8 18.23 32.02 -9.48
CA MET A 8 19.24 31.30 -10.25
C MET A 8 19.64 32.08 -11.51
N GLY A 9 18.66 32.67 -12.21
CA GLY A 9 18.90 33.58 -13.32
C GLY A 9 19.69 34.84 -12.91
N ASP A 10 19.43 35.38 -11.71
CA ASP A 10 20.19 36.51 -11.17
C ASP A 10 21.66 36.14 -10.88
N PHE A 11 21.93 34.95 -10.35
CA PHE A 11 23.31 34.50 -10.11
C PHE A 11 24.08 34.27 -11.42
N GLU A 12 23.48 33.58 -12.41
CA GLU A 12 24.12 33.35 -13.72
C GLU A 12 24.39 34.66 -14.47
N SER A 13 23.45 35.61 -14.42
CA SER A 13 23.61 36.94 -14.99
C SER A 13 24.76 37.72 -14.33
N THR A 14 24.82 37.67 -13.00
CA THR A 14 25.88 38.32 -12.21
C THR A 14 27.25 37.69 -12.46
N LEU A 15 27.31 36.35 -12.53
CA LEU A 15 28.51 35.58 -12.87
C LEU A 15 29.03 35.95 -14.26
N LYS A 16 28.14 36.03 -15.26
CA LYS A 16 28.49 36.39 -16.63
C LYS A 16 29.03 37.83 -16.73
N LYS A 17 28.40 38.77 -16.01
CA LYS A 17 28.83 40.16 -15.97
C LYS A 17 30.22 40.30 -15.32
N HIS A 18 30.41 39.71 -14.15
CA HIS A 18 31.69 39.77 -13.44
C HIS A 18 32.80 38.99 -14.17
N ALA A 19 32.48 37.93 -14.91
CA ALA A 19 33.46 37.26 -15.77
C ALA A 19 33.99 38.17 -16.89
N GLN A 20 33.10 38.96 -17.53
CA GLN A 20 33.50 39.93 -18.55
C GLN A 20 34.35 41.07 -17.96
N GLU A 21 33.98 41.57 -16.79
CA GLU A 21 34.73 42.61 -16.07
C GLU A 21 36.10 42.11 -15.56
N LEU A 22 36.17 40.84 -15.16
CA LEU A 22 37.40 40.17 -14.74
C LEU A 22 38.39 40.05 -15.91
N VAL A 23 37.93 39.57 -17.07
CA VAL A 23 38.75 39.48 -18.29
C VAL A 23 39.24 40.87 -18.69
N ALA A 24 38.38 41.88 -18.73
CA ALA A 24 38.76 43.24 -19.07
C ALA A 24 39.76 43.87 -18.08
N SER A 25 39.71 43.50 -16.80
CA SER A 25 40.64 43.96 -15.77
C SER A 25 42.01 43.28 -15.89
N LEU A 26 42.02 41.99 -16.21
CA LEU A 26 43.24 41.22 -16.49
C LEU A 26 43.95 41.73 -17.76
N GLU A 27 43.20 42.00 -18.84
CA GLU A 27 43.74 42.55 -20.09
C GLU A 27 44.37 43.94 -19.91
N LYS A 28 43.87 44.73 -18.95
CA LYS A 28 44.41 46.06 -18.61
C LYS A 28 45.53 46.02 -17.56
N GLY A 29 45.96 44.84 -17.12
CA GLY A 29 47.01 44.66 -16.11
C GLY A 29 46.62 45.07 -14.69
N LYS A 30 45.32 45.23 -14.40
CA LYS A 30 44.80 45.64 -13.10
C LYS A 30 44.48 44.43 -12.23
N PHE A 31 45.53 43.77 -11.72
CA PHE A 31 45.38 42.55 -10.93
C PHE A 31 44.66 42.75 -9.59
N GLY A 32 44.75 43.94 -8.98
CA GLY A 32 44.01 44.26 -7.74
C GLY A 32 42.49 44.21 -7.94
N ASP A 33 42.00 44.85 -9.01
CA ASP A 33 40.57 44.85 -9.36
C ASP A 33 40.09 43.42 -9.71
N ALA A 34 40.94 42.63 -10.36
CA ALA A 34 40.64 41.23 -10.69
C ALA A 34 40.50 40.34 -9.43
N VAL A 35 41.38 40.51 -8.44
CA VAL A 35 41.29 39.77 -7.16
C VAL A 35 40.05 40.17 -6.38
N GLN A 36 39.69 41.46 -6.38
CA GLN A 36 38.47 41.97 -5.75
C GLN A 36 37.21 41.35 -6.38
N LEU A 37 37.15 41.28 -7.72
CA LEU A 37 36.04 40.65 -8.46
C LEU A 37 35.91 39.15 -8.14
N ILE A 38 37.03 38.42 -8.00
CA ILE A 38 37.03 37.00 -7.60
C ILE A 38 36.50 36.83 -6.16
N HIS A 39 36.82 37.76 -5.26
CA HIS A 39 36.32 37.74 -3.89
C HIS A 39 34.81 37.99 -3.83
N GLU A 40 34.31 38.99 -4.58
CA GLU A 40 32.87 39.28 -4.69
C GLU A 40 32.09 38.10 -5.29
N LEU A 41 32.67 37.42 -6.28
CA LEU A 41 32.13 36.19 -6.86
C LEU A 41 32.03 35.04 -5.86
N ASN A 42 33.10 34.78 -5.10
CA ASN A 42 33.08 33.77 -4.03
C ASN A 42 32.03 34.12 -2.98
N GLN A 43 31.96 35.37 -2.53
CA GLN A 43 31.02 35.79 -1.50
C GLN A 43 29.55 35.66 -1.97
N THR A 44 29.30 35.92 -3.25
CA THR A 44 27.98 35.74 -3.88
C THR A 44 27.62 34.24 -3.96
N ARG A 45 28.56 33.38 -4.37
CA ARG A 45 28.37 31.93 -4.39
C ARG A 45 28.09 31.38 -3.00
N ASP A 46 28.90 31.75 -2.01
CA ASP A 46 28.77 31.25 -0.63
C ASP A 46 27.43 31.69 -0.03
N ARG A 47 26.99 32.93 -0.25
CA ARG A 47 25.64 33.38 0.14
C ARG A 47 24.52 32.58 -0.51
N GLY A 48 24.64 32.27 -1.80
CA GLY A 48 23.67 31.42 -2.51
C GLY A 48 23.61 30.01 -1.91
N LEU A 49 24.77 29.42 -1.61
CA LEU A 49 24.88 28.09 -0.99
C LEU A 49 24.19 28.05 0.39
N TYR A 50 24.45 29.04 1.25
CA TYR A 50 23.81 29.14 2.56
C TYR A 50 22.28 29.25 2.48
N GLN A 51 21.77 29.98 1.48
CA GLN A 51 20.32 30.13 1.28
C GLN A 51 19.68 28.82 0.84
N GLU A 52 20.27 28.10 -0.11
CA GLU A 52 19.73 26.81 -0.58
C GLU A 52 19.85 25.71 0.48
N VAL A 53 20.95 25.65 1.25
CA VAL A 53 21.07 24.73 2.39
C VAL A 53 20.02 25.05 3.46
N GLY A 54 19.85 26.32 3.83
CA GLY A 54 18.85 26.72 4.83
C GLY A 54 17.40 26.48 4.39
N LYS A 55 17.14 26.48 3.08
CA LYS A 55 15.85 26.12 2.48
C LYS A 55 15.65 24.60 2.49
N LEU A 56 16.68 23.82 2.15
CA LEU A 56 16.67 22.35 2.25
C LEU A 56 16.33 21.91 3.67
N THR A 57 16.99 22.47 4.69
CA THR A 57 16.74 22.13 6.10
C THR A 57 15.31 22.51 6.53
N ARG A 58 14.79 23.66 6.08
CA ARG A 58 13.41 24.08 6.40
C ARG A 58 12.37 23.21 5.70
N GLU A 59 12.59 22.84 4.44
CA GLU A 59 11.68 21.95 3.72
C GLU A 59 11.70 20.54 4.32
N LEU A 60 12.88 20.02 4.69
CA LEU A 60 13.01 18.75 5.42
C LEU A 60 12.28 18.80 6.77
N HIS A 61 12.53 19.84 7.57
CA HIS A 61 11.86 20.03 8.86
C HIS A 61 10.34 20.15 8.69
N SER A 62 9.88 20.91 7.69
CA SER A 62 8.44 21.05 7.41
C SER A 62 7.82 19.71 7.02
N ALA A 63 8.50 18.91 6.20
CA ALA A 63 8.05 17.55 5.86
C ALA A 63 7.98 16.62 7.09
N ILE A 64 8.97 16.68 7.99
CA ILE A 64 9.00 15.89 9.24
C ILE A 64 7.91 16.33 10.24
N VAL A 65 7.60 17.63 10.33
CA VAL A 65 6.55 18.12 11.23
C VAL A 65 5.15 17.82 10.66
N ASN A 66 4.96 17.97 9.35
CA ASN A 66 3.70 17.62 8.68
C ASN A 66 3.41 16.11 8.77
N PHE A 67 4.44 15.29 8.90
CA PHE A 67 4.36 13.84 9.14
C PHE A 67 3.73 13.47 10.50
N GLN A 68 3.70 14.38 11.48
CA GLN A 68 3.29 14.06 12.86
C GLN A 68 1.85 14.46 13.25
N ILE A 69 1.05 15.14 12.42
CA ILE A 69 -0.16 15.81 12.93
C ILE A 69 -1.35 15.74 11.95
N ASP A 70 -2.31 14.85 12.22
CA ASP A 70 -3.74 15.16 11.99
C ASP A 70 -4.60 14.65 13.16
N PRO A 71 -4.92 15.51 14.15
CA PRO A 71 -5.63 15.16 15.37
C PRO A 71 -7.16 15.34 15.29
N ASN A 72 -7.74 15.62 14.12
CA ASN A 72 -9.15 16.06 14.01
C ASN A 72 -10.18 14.94 13.76
N MET A 73 -9.96 13.70 14.22
CA MET A 73 -10.98 12.63 14.11
C MET A 73 -11.60 12.27 15.48
N PRO A 74 -12.94 12.20 15.62
CA PRO A 74 -13.62 11.91 16.90
C PRO A 74 -13.39 10.50 17.51
N GLN A 75 -12.52 9.68 16.91
CA GLN A 75 -12.08 8.36 17.39
C GLN A 75 -10.55 8.27 17.46
N ALA A 76 -9.89 9.43 17.49
CA ALA A 76 -8.44 9.55 17.49
C ALA A 76 -7.77 8.93 18.71
N GLU A 77 -8.43 8.63 19.84
CA GLU A 77 -7.67 8.08 20.99
C GLU A 77 -7.11 6.66 20.76
N GLU A 78 -7.73 5.84 19.90
CA GLU A 78 -7.19 4.52 19.54
C GLU A 78 -6.32 4.54 18.26
N VAL A 79 -6.54 5.50 17.35
CA VAL A 79 -5.82 5.60 16.06
C VAL A 79 -4.70 6.65 16.08
N SER A 80 -4.76 7.65 16.96
CA SER A 80 -3.73 8.68 17.15
C SER A 80 -2.51 8.17 17.90
N GLN A 81 -2.61 7.01 18.58
CA GLN A 81 -1.42 6.35 19.11
C GLN A 81 -0.59 5.70 18.00
N ILE A 82 -1.20 5.45 16.84
CA ILE A 82 -0.51 4.87 15.71
C ILE A 82 0.04 5.97 14.80
N THR A 83 1.20 6.48 15.21
CA THR A 83 1.99 7.46 14.45
C THR A 83 2.78 6.78 13.31
N ASP A 84 2.97 5.45 13.38
CA ASP A 84 3.75 4.65 12.44
C ASP A 84 2.87 3.91 11.42
N ALA A 85 3.24 3.98 10.14
CA ALA A 85 2.63 3.19 9.06
C ALA A 85 2.72 1.69 9.34
N THR A 86 3.78 1.24 10.03
CA THR A 86 3.98 -0.15 10.44
C THR A 86 2.86 -0.62 11.36
N GLU A 87 2.58 0.12 12.42
CA GLU A 87 1.51 -0.19 13.37
C GLU A 87 0.12 -0.13 12.72
N ARG A 88 -0.11 0.78 11.75
CA ARG A 88 -1.35 0.83 10.96
C ARG A 88 -1.54 -0.45 10.16
N LEU A 89 -0.49 -0.93 9.50
CA LEU A 89 -0.53 -2.19 8.78
C LEU A 89 -0.67 -3.39 9.73
N SER A 90 -0.01 -3.37 10.90
CA SER A 90 -0.21 -4.40 11.94
C SER A 90 -1.65 -4.44 12.45
N TYR A 91 -2.29 -3.28 12.61
CA TYR A 91 -3.71 -3.20 12.95
C TYR A 91 -4.60 -3.83 11.88
N VAL A 92 -4.31 -3.57 10.59
CA VAL A 92 -4.99 -4.22 9.47
C VAL A 92 -4.84 -5.73 9.53
N VAL A 93 -3.61 -6.23 9.68
CA VAL A 93 -3.34 -7.68 9.78
C VAL A 93 -4.17 -8.31 10.90
N ARG A 94 -4.12 -7.74 12.10
CA ARG A 94 -4.88 -8.25 13.26
C ARG A 94 -6.39 -8.25 13.02
N LEU A 95 -6.93 -7.20 12.39
CA LEU A 95 -8.35 -7.16 12.03
C LEU A 95 -8.72 -8.25 11.02
N THR A 96 -7.92 -8.40 9.97
CA THR A 96 -8.15 -9.41 8.94
C THR A 96 -8.06 -10.82 9.49
N GLU A 97 -7.10 -11.07 10.39
CA GLU A 97 -6.93 -12.37 11.04
C GLU A 97 -8.11 -12.70 11.95
N ASN A 98 -8.55 -11.75 12.79
CA ASN A 98 -9.72 -11.96 13.65
C ASN A 98 -10.99 -12.23 12.84
N ALA A 99 -11.22 -11.49 11.75
CA ALA A 99 -12.38 -11.69 10.90
C ALA A 99 -12.35 -13.04 10.17
N ALA A 100 -11.17 -13.45 9.68
CA ALA A 100 -10.97 -14.75 9.06
C ALA A 100 -11.22 -15.90 10.05
N ASN A 101 -10.63 -15.82 11.25
CA ASN A 101 -10.81 -16.82 12.30
C ASN A 101 -12.29 -16.90 12.72
N ARG A 102 -12.95 -15.76 12.95
CA ARG A 102 -14.38 -15.72 13.29
C ARG A 102 -15.24 -16.35 12.21
N THR A 103 -14.92 -16.09 10.94
CA THR A 103 -15.64 -16.69 9.80
C THR A 103 -15.45 -18.20 9.76
N MET A 104 -14.22 -18.69 9.93
CA MET A 104 -13.92 -20.12 9.97
C MET A 104 -14.66 -20.82 11.11
N ASP A 105 -14.62 -20.26 12.33
CA ASP A 105 -15.31 -20.81 13.50
C ASP A 105 -16.81 -20.99 13.25
N LEU A 106 -17.46 -20.00 12.64
CA LEU A 106 -18.90 -20.03 12.35
C LEU A 106 -19.24 -21.04 11.25
N VAL A 107 -18.36 -21.18 10.24
CA VAL A 107 -18.50 -22.22 9.20
C VAL A 107 -18.31 -23.62 9.79
N GLU A 108 -17.32 -23.82 10.66
CA GLU A 108 -17.07 -25.08 11.36
C GLU A 108 -18.26 -25.48 12.24
N GLN A 109 -18.90 -24.52 12.91
CA GLN A 109 -20.11 -24.76 13.70
C GLN A 109 -21.35 -25.06 12.84
N SER A 110 -21.47 -24.43 11.66
CA SER A 110 -22.64 -24.58 10.78
C SER A 110 -22.61 -25.88 9.95
N THR A 111 -21.42 -26.35 9.59
CA THR A 111 -21.22 -27.57 8.78
C THR A 111 -21.87 -28.82 9.38
N PRO A 112 -21.66 -29.20 10.66
CA PRO A 112 -22.27 -30.39 11.24
C PRO A 112 -23.80 -30.29 11.32
N LEU A 113 -24.36 -29.10 11.55
CA LEU A 113 -25.81 -28.88 11.54
C LEU A 113 -26.40 -29.20 10.16
N MET A 114 -25.74 -28.71 9.09
CA MET A 114 -26.17 -28.99 7.72
C MET A 114 -25.99 -30.44 7.29
N HIS A 115 -24.89 -31.09 7.70
CA HIS A 115 -24.72 -32.52 7.47
C HIS A 115 -25.78 -33.35 8.19
N GLY A 116 -26.05 -33.07 9.47
CA GLY A 116 -27.08 -33.76 10.24
C GLY A 116 -28.47 -33.60 9.64
N LEU A 117 -28.83 -32.41 9.18
CA LEU A 117 -30.10 -32.18 8.50
C LEU A 117 -30.20 -32.94 7.16
N SER A 118 -29.11 -32.95 6.39
CA SER A 118 -29.04 -33.65 5.10
C SER A 118 -29.18 -35.16 5.24
N ASP A 119 -28.49 -35.75 6.23
CA ASP A 119 -28.53 -37.19 6.46
C ASP A 119 -29.90 -37.66 6.95
N ASP A 120 -30.53 -36.92 7.87
CA ASP A 120 -31.88 -37.25 8.31
C ASP A 120 -32.92 -37.05 7.21
N ALA A 121 -32.80 -36.01 6.40
CA ALA A 121 -33.68 -35.79 5.25
C ALA A 121 -33.57 -36.96 4.25
N LYS A 122 -32.37 -37.46 3.97
CA LYS A 122 -32.17 -38.65 3.11
C LYS A 122 -32.78 -39.90 3.71
N ALA A 123 -32.56 -40.14 5.00
CA ALA A 123 -33.12 -41.31 5.70
C ALA A 123 -34.66 -41.28 5.70
N LEU A 124 -35.26 -40.14 6.04
CA LEU A 124 -36.71 -39.96 6.03
C LEU A 124 -37.29 -40.07 4.62
N SER A 125 -36.62 -39.52 3.60
CA SER A 125 -37.04 -39.63 2.20
C SER A 125 -37.06 -41.09 1.73
N ALA A 126 -36.06 -41.89 2.10
CA ALA A 126 -36.02 -43.31 1.77
C ALA A 126 -37.18 -44.09 2.42
N ASP A 127 -37.44 -43.84 3.71
CA ASP A 127 -38.53 -44.48 4.45
C ASP A 127 -39.91 -44.02 3.95
N TRP A 128 -40.04 -42.74 3.60
CA TRP A 128 -41.25 -42.21 2.95
C TRP A 128 -41.50 -42.89 1.60
N GLY A 129 -40.45 -43.15 0.83
CA GLY A 129 -40.54 -43.93 -0.41
C GLY A 129 -41.05 -45.36 -0.17
N ARG A 130 -40.54 -46.05 0.87
CA ARG A 130 -41.04 -47.38 1.28
C ARG A 130 -42.52 -47.34 1.69
N PHE A 131 -42.93 -46.30 2.42
CA PHE A 131 -44.33 -46.09 2.76
C PHE A 131 -45.23 -45.98 1.53
N MET A 132 -44.84 -45.15 0.56
CA MET A 132 -45.60 -44.94 -0.68
C MET A 132 -45.74 -46.22 -1.52
N ARG A 133 -44.76 -47.13 -1.45
CA ARG A 133 -44.81 -48.46 -2.09
C ARG A 133 -45.57 -49.51 -1.26
N ARG A 134 -46.11 -49.14 -0.09
CA ARG A 134 -46.81 -50.02 0.86
C ARG A 134 -45.90 -51.14 1.41
N GLU A 135 -44.61 -50.85 1.54
CA GLU A 135 -43.57 -51.79 2.00
C GLU A 135 -43.28 -51.67 3.50
N ILE A 136 -44.16 -50.99 4.27
CA ILE A 136 -43.99 -50.80 5.71
C ILE A 136 -45.24 -51.23 6.48
N SER A 137 -45.00 -51.76 7.68
CA SER A 137 -46.02 -52.12 8.65
C SER A 137 -46.62 -50.90 9.36
N ALA A 138 -47.76 -51.11 10.05
CA ALA A 138 -48.39 -50.05 10.85
C ALA A 138 -47.52 -49.60 12.04
N GLU A 139 -46.59 -50.44 12.51
CA GLU A 139 -45.63 -50.10 13.55
C GLU A 139 -44.49 -49.23 13.00
N GLU A 140 -43.90 -49.61 11.86
CA GLU A 140 -42.89 -48.82 11.15
C GLU A 140 -43.44 -47.44 10.73
N PHE A 141 -44.71 -47.36 10.33
CA PHE A 141 -45.35 -46.08 10.02
C PHE A 141 -45.46 -45.16 11.25
N ARG A 142 -45.85 -45.70 12.41
CA ARG A 142 -45.91 -44.93 13.66
C ARG A 142 -44.53 -44.41 14.07
N ASP A 143 -43.49 -45.20 13.84
CA ASP A 143 -42.12 -44.76 14.08
C ASP A 143 -41.67 -43.68 13.08
N LEU A 144 -41.95 -43.86 11.78
CA LEU A 144 -41.67 -42.84 10.75
C LEU A 144 -42.36 -41.51 11.08
N ALA A 145 -43.64 -41.53 11.46
CA ALA A 145 -44.37 -40.32 11.84
C ALA A 145 -43.72 -39.59 13.04
N ARG A 146 -43.24 -40.34 14.03
CA ARG A 146 -42.50 -39.77 15.18
C ARG A 146 -41.17 -39.17 14.74
N ARG A 147 -40.42 -39.85 13.88
CA ARG A 147 -39.13 -39.34 13.36
C ARG A 147 -39.31 -38.09 12.50
N VAL A 148 -40.38 -38.01 11.71
CA VAL A 148 -40.74 -36.81 10.95
C VAL A 148 -41.03 -35.63 11.88
N ASP A 149 -41.83 -35.84 12.94
CA ASP A 149 -42.15 -34.79 13.92
C ASP A 149 -40.89 -34.23 14.62
N VAL A 150 -39.99 -35.13 15.04
CA VAL A 150 -38.68 -34.77 15.61
C VAL A 150 -37.82 -34.01 14.60
N PHE A 151 -37.75 -34.49 13.36
CA PHE A 151 -36.98 -33.84 12.30
C PHE A 151 -37.49 -32.44 11.97
N LEU A 152 -38.81 -32.24 11.85
CA LEU A 152 -39.40 -30.93 11.59
C LEU A 152 -39.05 -29.94 12.71
N THR A 153 -39.19 -30.36 13.97
CA THR A 153 -38.85 -29.53 15.13
C THR A 153 -37.36 -29.22 15.20
N ARG A 154 -36.49 -30.18 14.86
CA ARG A 154 -35.03 -29.97 14.88
C ARG A 154 -34.57 -29.09 13.73
N SER A 155 -35.11 -29.31 12.53
CA SER A 155 -34.83 -28.54 11.31
C SER A 155 -35.11 -27.06 11.48
N GLU A 156 -36.22 -26.70 12.15
CA GLU A 156 -36.54 -25.30 12.45
C GLU A 156 -35.45 -24.63 13.31
N LYS A 157 -34.99 -25.33 14.35
CA LYS A 157 -33.95 -24.83 15.27
C LYS A 157 -32.60 -24.71 14.59
N GLU A 158 -32.13 -25.80 13.97
CA GLU A 158 -30.81 -25.86 13.32
C GLU A 158 -30.73 -24.87 12.14
N THR A 159 -31.80 -24.71 11.36
CA THR A 159 -31.84 -23.72 10.26
C THR A 159 -31.80 -22.29 10.80
N THR A 160 -32.48 -22.01 11.92
CA THR A 160 -32.41 -20.69 12.59
C THR A 160 -31.00 -20.39 13.08
N GLU A 161 -30.34 -21.39 13.67
CA GLU A 161 -28.97 -21.28 14.16
C GLU A 161 -27.97 -21.05 13.02
N VAL A 162 -28.06 -21.81 11.92
CA VAL A 162 -27.26 -21.58 10.71
C VAL A 162 -27.50 -20.19 10.14
N SER A 163 -28.77 -19.73 10.10
CA SER A 163 -29.07 -18.36 9.63
C SER A 163 -28.45 -17.29 10.53
N ALA A 164 -28.38 -17.52 11.85
CA ALA A 164 -27.70 -16.62 12.77
C ALA A 164 -26.19 -16.61 12.53
N HIS A 165 -25.56 -17.77 12.32
CA HIS A 165 -24.14 -17.85 11.97
C HIS A 165 -23.82 -17.14 10.66
N LEU A 166 -24.66 -17.26 9.63
CA LEU A 166 -24.48 -16.54 8.37
C LEU A 166 -24.56 -15.02 8.55
N ASN A 167 -25.46 -14.52 9.41
CA ASN A 167 -25.52 -13.10 9.75
C ASN A 167 -24.27 -12.64 10.52
N ASP A 168 -23.79 -13.44 11.46
CA ASP A 168 -22.55 -13.15 12.19
C ASP A 168 -21.33 -13.13 11.26
N ILE A 169 -21.28 -14.01 10.25
CA ILE A 169 -20.25 -13.99 9.20
C ILE A 169 -20.31 -12.67 8.41
N LEU A 170 -21.50 -12.24 8.00
CA LEU A 170 -21.67 -10.98 7.29
C LEU A 170 -21.21 -9.79 8.14
N LEU A 171 -21.56 -9.76 9.43
CA LEU A 171 -21.12 -8.71 10.34
C LEU A 171 -19.60 -8.73 10.56
N ALA A 172 -19.01 -9.92 10.65
CA ALA A 172 -17.56 -10.07 10.80
C ALA A 172 -16.79 -9.51 9.60
N GLN A 173 -17.43 -9.28 8.44
CA GLN A 173 -16.81 -8.71 7.23
C GLN A 173 -16.69 -7.17 7.24
N ASP A 174 -17.28 -6.47 8.21
CA ASP A 174 -17.19 -5.01 8.34
C ASP A 174 -15.74 -4.49 8.49
N TYR A 175 -14.79 -5.38 8.82
CA TYR A 175 -13.35 -5.06 8.81
C TYR A 175 -12.86 -4.56 7.43
N GLN A 176 -13.51 -4.94 6.33
CA GLN A 176 -13.04 -4.60 5.00
C GLN A 176 -13.06 -3.08 4.74
N ASP A 177 -14.08 -2.37 5.24
CA ASP A 177 -14.14 -0.92 5.13
C ASP A 177 -13.04 -0.26 5.96
N LEU A 178 -12.90 -0.70 7.21
CA LEU A 178 -11.92 -0.15 8.14
C LEU A 178 -10.48 -0.39 7.66
N THR A 179 -10.19 -1.60 7.18
CA THR A 179 -8.87 -1.95 6.63
C THR A 179 -8.59 -1.21 5.33
N GLY A 180 -9.58 -1.04 4.45
CA GLY A 180 -9.46 -0.23 3.24
C GLY A 180 -9.14 1.24 3.53
N GLN A 181 -9.79 1.83 4.53
CA GLN A 181 -9.49 3.19 4.98
C GLN A 181 -8.07 3.32 5.52
N VAL A 182 -7.60 2.36 6.32
CA VAL A 182 -6.24 2.37 6.87
C VAL A 182 -5.19 2.22 5.77
N ILE A 183 -5.37 1.27 4.85
CA ILE A 183 -4.47 1.06 3.70
C ILE A 183 -4.39 2.35 2.87
N LYS A 184 -5.53 2.96 2.52
CA LYS A 184 -5.56 4.20 1.74
C LYS A 184 -4.75 5.33 2.42
N ARG A 185 -4.85 5.45 3.75
CA ARG A 185 -4.06 6.43 4.52
C ARG A 185 -2.57 6.11 4.48
N VAL A 186 -2.20 4.84 4.65
CA VAL A 186 -0.79 4.40 4.57
C VAL A 186 -0.23 4.66 3.17
N THR A 187 -0.95 4.32 2.10
CA THR A 187 -0.54 4.60 0.71
C THR A 187 -0.35 6.10 0.45
N THR A 188 -1.26 6.93 0.97
CA THR A 188 -1.16 8.39 0.84
C THR A 188 0.11 8.90 1.54
N LEU A 189 0.37 8.41 2.75
CA LEU A 189 1.55 8.76 3.53
C LEU A 189 2.84 8.35 2.81
N VAL A 190 2.92 7.13 2.29
CA VAL A 190 4.10 6.66 1.51
C VAL A 190 4.32 7.53 0.28
N THR A 191 3.26 7.90 -0.43
CA THR A 191 3.33 8.77 -1.62
C THR A 191 3.83 10.17 -1.27
N GLU A 192 3.43 10.71 -0.11
CA GLU A 192 3.90 12.00 0.38
C GLU A 192 5.39 11.95 0.77
N VAL A 193 5.81 10.88 1.46
CA VAL A 193 7.22 10.65 1.79
C VAL A 193 8.08 10.55 0.53
N GLU A 194 7.65 9.77 -0.48
CA GLU A 194 8.34 9.66 -1.76
C GLU A 194 8.49 11.03 -2.44
N ARG A 195 7.41 11.82 -2.48
CA ARG A 195 7.45 13.17 -3.05
C ARG A 195 8.42 14.09 -2.31
N ASN A 196 8.45 14.02 -0.98
CA ASN A 196 9.33 14.84 -0.16
C ASN A 196 10.80 14.43 -0.34
N LEU A 197 11.10 13.13 -0.39
CA LEU A 197 12.44 12.62 -0.69
C LEU A 197 12.91 13.06 -2.08
N LEU A 198 12.05 12.96 -3.10
CA LEU A 198 12.34 13.47 -4.44
C LEU A 198 12.64 14.97 -4.44
N LYS A 199 11.89 15.76 -3.67
CA LYS A 199 12.11 17.19 -3.53
C LYS A 199 13.47 17.49 -2.90
N LEU A 200 13.84 16.75 -1.86
CA LEU A 200 15.14 16.88 -1.19
C LEU A 200 16.30 16.52 -2.12
N VAL A 201 16.19 15.43 -2.88
CA VAL A 201 17.19 15.05 -3.88
C VAL A 201 17.35 16.12 -4.97
N LEU A 202 16.24 16.69 -5.45
CA LEU A 202 16.29 17.78 -6.43
C LEU A 202 16.94 19.05 -5.85
N MET A 203 16.69 19.36 -4.59
CA MET A 203 17.32 20.50 -3.91
C MET A 203 18.80 20.27 -3.63
N ALA A 204 19.21 19.05 -3.26
CA ALA A 204 20.61 18.68 -3.14
C ALA A 204 21.35 18.85 -4.47
N SER A 205 20.75 18.41 -5.59
CA SER A 205 21.28 18.65 -6.94
C SER A 205 21.40 20.16 -7.29
N GLN A 206 20.54 21.02 -6.74
CA GLN A 206 20.66 22.47 -6.91
C GLN A 206 21.83 23.04 -6.10
N VAL A 207 22.06 22.53 -4.87
CA VAL A 207 23.22 22.89 -4.06
C VAL A 207 24.52 22.44 -4.74
N ASP A 208 24.54 21.24 -5.32
CA ASP A 208 25.70 20.73 -6.07
C ASP A 208 26.04 21.62 -7.28
N ARG A 209 25.04 22.06 -8.06
CA ARG A 209 25.25 23.03 -9.15
C ARG A 209 25.79 24.37 -8.66
N PHE A 210 25.30 24.87 -7.52
CA PHE A 210 25.82 26.10 -6.91
C PHE A 210 27.26 25.93 -6.37
N ALA A 211 27.61 24.72 -5.93
CA ALA A 211 28.96 24.37 -5.49
C ALA A 211 29.93 24.09 -6.65
N GLY A 212 29.45 24.00 -7.89
CA GLY A 212 30.24 23.62 -9.06
C GLY A 212 30.62 22.13 -9.08
N ILE A 213 29.86 21.30 -8.36
CA ILE A 213 30.03 19.85 -8.31
C ILE A 213 29.09 19.25 -9.37
N GLU A 214 29.63 18.85 -10.52
CA GLU A 214 28.88 18.06 -11.49
C GLU A 214 28.80 16.61 -11.01
N HIS A 215 27.59 16.15 -10.69
CA HIS A 215 27.26 14.73 -10.70
C HIS A 215 26.61 14.39 -12.04
N ASP A 216 27.08 13.32 -12.69
CA ASP A 216 26.49 12.75 -13.91
C ASP A 216 25.00 12.49 -13.70
N GLN A 217 24.15 13.38 -14.21
CA GLN A 217 22.70 13.27 -14.11
C GLN A 217 22.16 12.01 -14.82
N GLU A 218 22.96 11.39 -15.68
CA GLU A 218 22.66 10.13 -16.33
C GLU A 218 22.64 8.94 -15.35
N MET A 219 23.54 8.89 -14.36
CA MET A 219 23.55 7.80 -13.38
C MET A 219 22.29 7.79 -12.51
N PHE A 220 21.82 8.96 -12.05
CA PHE A 220 20.60 9.07 -11.24
C PHE A 220 19.32 8.73 -12.03
N ARG A 221 19.28 9.02 -13.34
CA ARG A 221 18.14 8.64 -14.20
C ARG A 221 18.09 7.13 -14.43
N GLN A 222 19.25 6.51 -14.66
CA GLN A 222 19.36 5.06 -14.84
C GLN A 222 18.98 4.30 -13.55
N GLN A 223 19.37 4.81 -12.38
CA GLN A 223 18.97 4.24 -11.08
C GLN A 223 17.45 4.30 -10.85
N LYS A 224 16.81 5.41 -11.22
CA LYS A 224 15.36 5.58 -11.12
C LYS A 224 14.55 4.64 -12.02
N GLU A 225 15.07 4.32 -13.20
CA GLU A 225 14.47 3.34 -14.09
C GLU A 225 14.60 1.92 -13.53
N GLN A 226 15.73 1.60 -12.90
CA GLN A 226 15.95 0.32 -12.18
C GLN A 226 15.04 0.18 -10.94
N GLU A 227 14.91 1.22 -10.11
CA GLU A 227 14.05 1.16 -8.92
C GLU A 227 12.56 1.02 -9.25
N LYS A 228 12.09 1.64 -10.35
CA LYS A 228 10.71 1.44 -10.85
C LYS A 228 10.41 0.01 -11.29
N LEU A 229 11.43 -0.74 -11.72
CA LEU A 229 11.28 -2.16 -12.06
C LEU A 229 11.15 -3.02 -10.81
N HIS A 230 11.89 -2.71 -9.74
CA HIS A 230 11.87 -3.47 -8.47
C HIS A 230 10.70 -3.10 -7.53
N SER A 231 10.12 -1.90 -7.64
CA SER A 231 9.03 -1.43 -6.76
C SER A 231 7.62 -1.90 -7.20
N LYS A 232 7.48 -2.70 -8.26
CA LYS A 232 6.20 -3.33 -8.57
C LYS A 232 5.92 -4.41 -7.54
N GLY A 233 5.08 -4.10 -6.55
CA GLY A 233 4.58 -5.10 -5.62
C GLY A 233 3.86 -6.22 -6.38
N GLU A 234 4.20 -7.46 -6.06
CA GLU A 234 3.55 -8.67 -6.54
C GLU A 234 2.18 -8.81 -5.85
N GLY A 235 1.16 -8.15 -6.41
CA GLY A 235 -0.23 -8.35 -6.01
C GLY A 235 -0.87 -9.52 -6.78
N PRO A 236 -2.10 -9.95 -6.41
CA PRO A 236 -2.87 -10.89 -7.21
C PRO A 236 -2.95 -10.40 -8.67
N GLN A 237 -2.55 -11.24 -9.61
CA GLN A 237 -2.42 -10.86 -11.02
C GLN A 237 -3.82 -10.61 -11.63
N ILE A 238 -4.24 -9.34 -11.74
CA ILE A 238 -5.59 -8.98 -12.19
C ILE A 238 -5.78 -9.11 -13.72
N HIS A 239 -4.71 -9.34 -14.49
CA HIS A 239 -4.74 -9.52 -15.95
C HIS A 239 -3.67 -10.50 -16.44
N ALA A 240 -3.77 -11.77 -16.03
CA ALA A 240 -2.86 -12.83 -16.48
C ALA A 240 -2.92 -13.08 -18.00
N ASP A 241 -4.05 -12.76 -18.64
CA ASP A 241 -4.32 -12.94 -20.07
C ASP A 241 -3.58 -11.95 -20.99
N LYS A 242 -3.04 -10.86 -20.44
CA LYS A 242 -2.45 -9.74 -21.21
C LYS A 242 -0.94 -9.57 -21.01
N ARG A 243 -0.32 -10.39 -20.17
CA ARG A 243 1.12 -10.31 -19.89
C ARG A 243 1.81 -11.59 -20.37
N GLU A 244 2.88 -11.44 -21.14
CA GLU A 244 3.76 -12.54 -21.56
C GLU A 244 4.55 -13.17 -20.41
N ASP A 245 4.68 -12.46 -19.28
CA ASP A 245 5.49 -12.85 -18.11
C ASP A 245 4.66 -13.53 -17.02
N VAL A 246 3.56 -14.20 -17.39
CA VAL A 246 2.66 -14.90 -16.46
C VAL A 246 2.53 -16.35 -16.89
N VAL A 247 3.13 -17.22 -16.08
CA VAL A 247 3.01 -18.68 -16.22
C VAL A 247 1.58 -19.08 -15.90
N SER A 248 0.88 -19.65 -16.88
CA SER A 248 -0.54 -19.99 -16.74
C SER A 248 -0.81 -21.49 -16.72
N GLY A 249 0.20 -22.32 -17.03
CA GLY A 249 0.10 -23.79 -17.06
C GLY A 249 1.38 -24.51 -16.62
N GLN A 250 1.24 -25.83 -16.39
CA GLN A 250 2.34 -26.70 -15.96
C GLN A 250 3.46 -26.81 -17.01
N ASP A 251 3.13 -26.71 -18.29
CA ASP A 251 4.12 -26.75 -19.39
C ASP A 251 5.05 -25.52 -19.35
N ASP A 252 4.50 -24.33 -19.04
CA ASP A 252 5.28 -23.10 -18.88
C ASP A 252 6.22 -23.17 -17.65
N VAL A 253 5.82 -23.93 -16.61
CA VAL A 253 6.66 -24.19 -15.43
C VAL A 253 7.84 -25.09 -15.79
N ASP A 254 7.60 -26.16 -16.55
CA ASP A 254 8.63 -27.10 -16.97
C ASP A 254 9.64 -26.44 -17.94
N ASP A 255 9.20 -25.52 -18.79
CA ASP A 255 10.07 -24.70 -19.66
C ASP A 255 10.94 -23.73 -18.85
N LEU A 256 10.38 -23.10 -17.81
CA LEU A 256 11.13 -22.23 -16.90
C LEU A 256 12.18 -23.02 -16.09
N LEU A 257 11.82 -24.20 -15.59
CA LEU A 257 12.75 -25.09 -14.87
C LEU A 257 13.89 -25.56 -15.78
N SER A 258 13.57 -25.92 -17.02
CA SER A 258 14.56 -26.29 -18.05
C SER A 258 15.51 -25.12 -18.37
N SER A 259 15.00 -23.88 -18.38
CA SER A 259 15.80 -22.68 -18.65
C SER A 259 16.75 -22.30 -17.49
N LEU A 260 16.39 -22.64 -16.25
CA LEU A 260 17.24 -22.49 -15.06
C LEU A 260 18.21 -23.66 -14.85
N GLY A 261 18.16 -24.69 -15.71
CA GLY A 261 19.09 -25.82 -15.68
C GLY A 261 18.74 -26.92 -14.68
N PHE A 262 17.46 -27.07 -14.32
CA PHE A 262 16.92 -28.22 -13.60
C PHE A 262 16.24 -29.22 -14.53
#